data_AF-A0A842RE36-F1
#
_entry.id   AF-A0A842RE36-F1
#
_cell.length_a   1.000
_cell.length_b   1.000
_cell.length_c   1.000
_cell.angle_alpha   90.00
_cell.angle_beta   90.00
_cell.angle_gamma   90.00
#
_symmetry.space_group_name_H-M   'P 1'
#
loop_
_entity.id
_entity.type
_entity.pdbx_description
1 polymer ?
#
loop_
_entity_poly.entity_id
_entity_poly.type
_entity_poly.pdbx_seq_one_letter_code
_entity_poly.pdbx_strand_id
1 'polypeptide(L)'
;MGDFQQKIETALVENVEKIEAQRYNSEDPTIIITGDESIEDILIKILTSERTAAPLKVNEDWVNPSEDIARKSFIQAVRALNNWQFKKSQDLLDEAAKLARGPLLQQQINLYKQLRELIRVILTSNPETILRWKGKYFGEVLESLTKYDKMSDRESNYYQKSINQLLEIAKQLQAGNREILSQRLVARSASSLLNQEYLAAYLWQYKIYLLNQEQFDSLAAKEEHLSEALTALKNYLQSETGLGGTVEEEPTIASPFDLHSVFIDYLTKIFALDFLKATKENFTIPRFYE
;
A
#
# COMPACT_ATOMS: atom_id res chain seq x y z
N MET A 1 -9.60 32.88 -23.50
CA MET A 1 -9.15 31.88 -22.51
C MET A 1 -7.64 31.93 -22.25
N GLY A 2 -6.78 32.18 -23.24
CA GLY A 2 -5.31 32.22 -23.04
C GLY A 2 -4.80 33.33 -22.09
N ASP A 3 -5.37 34.54 -22.15
CA ASP A 3 -4.86 35.69 -21.37
C ASP A 3 -5.11 35.58 -19.86
N PHE A 4 -6.24 34.95 -19.46
CA PHE A 4 -6.58 34.74 -18.04
C PHE A 4 -5.69 33.66 -17.39
N GLN A 5 -5.50 32.54 -18.07
CA GLN A 5 -4.62 31.47 -17.60
C GLN A 5 -3.17 31.94 -17.48
N GLN A 6 -2.68 32.69 -18.47
CA GLN A 6 -1.32 33.22 -18.47
C GLN A 6 -1.10 34.25 -17.34
N LYS A 7 -2.10 35.06 -17.04
CA LYS A 7 -2.09 35.97 -15.87
C LYS A 7 -2.02 35.21 -14.55
N ILE A 8 -2.83 34.17 -14.37
CA ILE A 8 -2.79 33.32 -13.16
C ILE A 8 -1.42 32.65 -13.01
N GLU A 9 -0.90 32.04 -14.08
CA GLU A 9 0.39 31.34 -14.04
C GLU A 9 1.53 32.29 -13.68
N THR A 10 1.53 33.50 -14.25
CA THR A 10 2.54 34.53 -13.97
C THR A 10 2.46 34.99 -12.51
N ALA A 11 1.27 35.35 -12.04
CA ALA A 11 1.05 35.78 -10.66
C ALA A 11 1.36 34.67 -9.63
N LEU A 12 1.10 33.41 -9.99
CA LEU A 12 1.44 32.25 -9.16
C LEU A 12 2.95 32.10 -8.99
N VAL A 13 3.74 32.21 -10.08
CA VAL A 13 5.21 32.13 -10.02
C VAL A 13 5.77 33.25 -9.14
N GLU A 14 5.33 34.49 -9.35
CA GLU A 14 5.78 35.63 -8.54
C GLU A 14 5.46 35.47 -7.05
N ASN A 15 4.26 34.96 -6.73
CA ASN A 15 3.87 34.75 -5.33
C ASN A 15 4.62 33.58 -4.70
N VAL A 16 4.92 32.51 -5.43
CA VAL A 16 5.77 31.41 -4.95
C VAL A 16 7.16 31.93 -4.61
N GLU A 17 7.79 32.70 -5.50
CA GLU A 17 9.13 33.26 -5.27
C GLU A 17 9.16 34.18 -4.04
N LYS A 18 8.13 35.01 -3.84
CA LYS A 18 7.98 35.86 -2.64
C LYS A 18 7.92 35.03 -1.35
N ILE A 19 7.11 33.98 -1.34
CA ILE A 19 6.96 33.09 -0.19
C ILE A 19 8.28 32.36 0.11
N GLU A 20 8.99 31.90 -0.91
CA GLU A 20 10.29 31.24 -0.75
C GLU A 20 11.36 32.21 -0.21
N ALA A 21 11.38 33.46 -0.69
CA ALA A 21 12.28 34.49 -0.18
C ALA A 21 12.01 34.82 1.29
N GLN A 22 10.74 34.91 1.71
CA GLN A 22 10.37 35.11 3.12
C GLN A 22 10.84 33.94 4.00
N ARG A 23 10.63 32.70 3.54
CA ARG A 23 11.12 31.51 4.25
C ARG A 23 12.63 31.44 4.36
N TYR A 24 13.36 31.88 3.32
CA TYR A 24 14.82 31.99 3.36
C TYR A 24 15.28 32.91 4.50
N ASN A 25 14.48 33.94 4.81
CA ASN A 25 14.68 34.85 5.94
C ASN A 25 14.10 34.34 7.27
N SER A 26 13.77 33.04 7.35
CA SER A 26 13.17 32.40 8.53
C SER A 26 11.80 32.95 8.95
N GLU A 27 11.06 33.57 8.04
CA GLU A 27 9.66 33.95 8.26
C GLU A 27 8.73 32.75 7.97
N ASP A 28 7.55 32.70 8.62
CA ASP A 28 6.48 31.74 8.34
C ASP A 28 5.31 32.44 7.64
N PRO A 29 5.36 32.60 6.31
CA PRO A 29 4.43 33.45 5.61
C PRO A 29 3.04 32.81 5.53
N THR A 30 2.02 33.61 5.84
CA THR A 30 0.62 33.26 5.74
C THR A 30 -0.03 34.00 4.58
N ILE A 31 -0.82 33.29 3.78
CA ILE A 31 -1.58 33.88 2.68
C ILE A 31 -2.97 34.26 3.23
N ILE A 32 -3.37 35.51 3.08
CA ILE A 32 -4.63 36.02 3.63
C ILE A 32 -5.57 36.38 2.48
N ILE A 33 -6.80 35.87 2.52
CA ILE A 33 -7.91 36.24 1.67
C ILE A 33 -8.90 37.06 2.50
N THR A 34 -9.18 38.27 2.04
CA THR A 34 -10.18 39.19 2.59
C THR A 34 -11.45 39.21 1.72
N GLY A 35 -12.59 39.55 2.32
CA GLY A 35 -13.90 39.48 1.65
C GLY A 35 -14.09 40.41 0.45
N ASP A 36 -13.21 41.38 0.25
CA ASP A 36 -13.31 42.39 -0.83
C ASP A 36 -12.48 42.01 -2.08
N GLU A 37 -11.86 40.84 -2.10
CA GLU A 37 -10.97 40.39 -3.17
C GLU A 37 -11.72 39.86 -4.41
N SER A 38 -11.12 40.03 -5.59
CA SER A 38 -11.66 39.48 -6.83
C SER A 38 -11.54 37.95 -6.84
N ILE A 39 -12.41 37.26 -7.60
CA ILE A 39 -12.35 35.80 -7.77
C ILE A 39 -10.98 35.36 -8.31
N GLU A 40 -10.37 36.17 -9.17
CA GLU A 40 -9.05 35.90 -9.75
C GLU A 40 -7.96 35.89 -8.66
N ASP A 41 -7.95 36.91 -7.79
CA ASP A 41 -7.00 37.02 -6.68
C ASP A 41 -7.18 35.89 -5.65
N ILE A 42 -8.44 35.55 -5.35
CA ILE A 42 -8.79 34.43 -4.48
C ILE A 42 -8.21 33.13 -5.05
N LEU A 43 -8.40 32.86 -6.34
CA LEU A 43 -7.89 31.66 -7.01
C LEU A 43 -6.35 31.61 -6.98
N ILE A 44 -5.69 32.73 -7.28
CA ILE A 44 -4.22 32.82 -7.24
C ILE A 44 -3.70 32.52 -5.82
N LYS A 45 -4.34 33.06 -4.77
CA LYS A 45 -3.94 32.84 -3.38
C LYS A 45 -4.16 31.40 -2.93
N ILE A 46 -5.27 30.76 -3.33
CA ILE A 46 -5.51 29.34 -3.06
C ILE A 46 -4.44 28.47 -3.73
N LEU A 47 -4.19 28.67 -5.03
CA LEU A 47 -3.17 27.93 -5.78
C LEU A 47 -1.75 28.17 -5.23
N THR A 48 -1.46 29.40 -4.81
CA THR A 48 -0.19 29.74 -4.17
C THR A 48 -0.06 29.00 -2.83
N SER A 49 -1.10 29.00 -1.99
CA SER A 49 -1.14 28.27 -0.73
C SER A 49 -0.91 26.77 -0.95
N GLU A 50 -1.60 26.16 -1.92
CA GLU A 50 -1.43 24.75 -2.27
C GLU A 50 0.01 24.44 -2.69
N ARG A 51 0.59 25.25 -3.59
CA ARG A 51 1.90 25.00 -4.19
C ARG A 51 3.06 25.28 -3.25
N THR A 52 2.92 26.28 -2.39
CA THR A 52 3.95 26.64 -1.39
C THR A 52 3.73 25.91 -0.06
N ALA A 53 2.59 25.26 0.15
CA ALA A 53 2.15 24.74 1.45
C ALA A 53 2.20 25.80 2.57
N ALA A 54 1.90 27.05 2.21
CA ALA A 54 1.73 28.15 3.16
C ALA A 54 0.28 28.13 3.72
N PRO A 55 0.09 28.36 5.03
CA PRO A 55 -1.24 28.47 5.63
C PRO A 55 -2.11 29.51 4.90
N LEU A 56 -3.38 29.19 4.67
CA LEU A 56 -4.36 30.12 4.10
C LEU A 56 -5.29 30.60 5.21
N LYS A 57 -5.48 31.91 5.31
CA LYS A 57 -6.47 32.51 6.21
C LYS A 57 -7.57 33.15 5.36
N VAL A 58 -8.81 32.69 5.52
CA VAL A 58 -9.98 33.24 4.84
C VAL A 58 -10.79 34.00 5.88
N ASN A 59 -10.75 35.34 5.83
CA ASN A 59 -11.25 36.21 6.90
C ASN A 59 -10.61 35.87 8.26
N GLU A 60 -11.36 35.27 9.17
CA GLU A 60 -10.89 34.85 10.50
C GLU A 60 -10.51 33.36 10.57
N ASP A 61 -10.93 32.56 9.58
CA ASP A 61 -10.78 31.11 9.58
C ASP A 61 -9.49 30.65 8.93
N TRP A 62 -8.86 29.63 9.52
CA TRP A 62 -7.69 28.96 8.95
C TRP A 62 -8.12 27.81 8.05
N VAL A 63 -7.66 27.85 6.81
CA VAL A 63 -7.81 26.79 5.83
C VAL A 63 -6.41 26.30 5.46
N ASN A 64 -6.21 24.99 5.39
CA ASN A 64 -4.94 24.44 4.93
C ASN A 64 -5.18 23.50 3.75
N PRO A 65 -5.30 24.03 2.53
CA PRO A 65 -5.54 23.22 1.33
C PRO A 65 -4.51 22.10 1.16
N SER A 66 -3.24 22.37 1.49
CA SER A 66 -2.18 21.37 1.46
C SER A 66 -2.39 20.25 2.47
N GLU A 67 -2.94 20.53 3.65
CA GLU A 67 -3.29 19.51 4.65
C GLU A 67 -4.43 18.60 4.15
N ASP A 68 -5.40 19.15 3.42
CA ASP A 68 -6.49 18.37 2.83
C ASP A 68 -5.98 17.44 1.73
N ILE A 69 -5.08 17.94 0.87
CA ILE A 69 -4.39 17.12 -0.12
C ILE A 69 -3.54 16.04 0.58
N ALA A 70 -2.80 16.41 1.63
CA ALA A 70 -2.00 15.47 2.42
C ALA A 70 -2.86 14.34 3.00
N ARG A 71 -4.03 14.68 3.55
CA ARG A 71 -4.99 13.71 4.09
C ARG A 71 -5.55 12.80 3.01
N LYS A 72 -5.86 13.35 1.83
CA LYS A 72 -6.33 12.56 0.68
C LYS A 72 -5.26 11.59 0.20
N SER A 73 -4.02 12.04 0.02
CA SER A 73 -2.89 11.19 -0.38
C SER A 73 -2.60 10.13 0.68
N PHE A 74 -2.65 10.48 1.97
CA PHE A 74 -2.54 9.53 3.07
C PHE A 74 -3.60 8.41 3.00
N ILE A 75 -4.89 8.76 2.85
CA ILE A 75 -5.98 7.77 2.73
C ILE A 75 -5.74 6.84 1.53
N GLN A 76 -5.34 7.39 0.39
CA GLN A 76 -5.02 6.58 -0.79
C GLN A 76 -3.81 5.68 -0.55
N ALA A 77 -2.81 6.16 0.19
CA ALA A 77 -1.63 5.38 0.52
C ALA A 77 -1.95 4.18 1.42
N VAL A 78 -2.84 4.35 2.40
CA VAL A 78 -3.35 3.26 3.24
C VAL A 78 -4.13 2.24 2.40
N ARG A 79 -5.00 2.71 1.49
CA ARG A 79 -5.72 1.82 0.57
C ARG A 79 -4.76 1.04 -0.35
N ALA A 80 -3.73 1.70 -0.87
CA ALA A 80 -2.70 1.06 -1.69
C ALA A 80 -1.94 -0.01 -0.89
N LEU A 81 -1.56 0.28 0.36
CA LEU A 81 -0.90 -0.68 1.25
C LEU A 81 -1.79 -1.90 1.53
N ASN A 82 -3.08 -1.69 1.82
CA ASN A 82 -4.03 -2.78 2.08
C ASN A 82 -4.39 -3.59 0.83
N ASN A 83 -3.96 -3.14 -0.34
CA ASN A 83 -3.96 -3.88 -1.60
C ASN A 83 -2.56 -4.33 -2.04
N TRP A 84 -1.59 -4.29 -1.13
CA TRP A 84 -0.20 -4.73 -1.34
C TRP A 84 0.56 -3.99 -2.45
N GLN A 85 0.09 -2.80 -2.85
CA GLN A 85 0.75 -1.93 -3.83
C GLN A 85 1.83 -1.07 -3.15
N PHE A 86 2.95 -1.69 -2.77
CA PHE A 86 3.97 -1.05 -1.93
C PHE A 86 4.60 0.21 -2.54
N LYS A 87 4.90 0.20 -3.84
CA LYS A 87 5.49 1.36 -4.53
C LYS A 87 4.52 2.54 -4.54
N LYS A 88 3.28 2.30 -4.98
CA LYS A 88 2.21 3.31 -4.97
C LYS A 88 1.96 3.86 -3.56
N SER A 89 1.96 2.99 -2.54
CA SER A 89 1.82 3.41 -1.15
C SER A 89 2.98 4.30 -0.69
N GLN A 90 4.23 3.97 -1.04
CA GLN A 90 5.40 4.82 -0.77
C GLN A 90 5.25 6.20 -1.41
N ASP A 91 4.95 6.26 -2.71
CA ASP A 91 4.85 7.51 -3.46
C ASP A 91 3.79 8.44 -2.85
N LEU A 92 2.63 7.88 -2.48
CA LEU A 92 1.53 8.62 -1.85
C LEU A 92 1.85 9.03 -0.38
N LEU A 93 2.60 8.23 0.37
CA LEU A 93 3.07 8.60 1.72
C LEU A 93 4.12 9.71 1.67
N ASP A 94 4.96 9.73 0.65
CA ASP A 94 5.94 10.80 0.45
C ASP A 94 5.28 12.10 0.01
N GLU A 95 4.28 12.01 -0.87
CA GLU A 95 3.45 13.17 -1.23
C GLU A 95 2.73 13.72 0.01
N ALA A 96 2.07 12.86 0.79
CA ALA A 96 1.41 13.28 2.02
C ALA A 96 2.40 13.92 3.01
N ALA A 97 3.59 13.35 3.17
CA ALA A 97 4.63 13.88 4.07
C ALA A 97 5.14 15.26 3.67
N LYS A 98 5.22 15.56 2.37
CA LYS A 98 5.66 16.88 1.87
C LYS A 98 4.66 17.99 2.21
N LEU A 99 3.38 17.64 2.29
CA LEU A 99 2.27 18.58 2.43
C LEU A 99 1.73 18.69 3.86
N ALA A 100 1.84 17.63 4.65
CA ALA A 100 1.29 17.58 6.01
C ALA A 100 2.03 18.54 6.96
N ARG A 101 1.25 19.39 7.63
CA ARG A 101 1.68 20.29 8.72
C ARG A 101 1.07 19.89 10.06
N GLY A 102 -0.08 19.22 10.06
CA GLY A 102 -0.73 18.75 11.27
C GLY A 102 0.09 17.67 11.99
N PRO A 103 0.41 17.82 13.29
CA PRO A 103 1.30 16.89 13.99
C PRO A 103 0.70 15.49 14.11
N LEU A 104 -0.63 15.35 14.24
CA LEU A 104 -1.31 14.06 14.20
C LEU A 104 -1.13 13.37 12.84
N LEU A 105 -1.38 14.08 11.74
CA LEU A 105 -1.25 13.51 10.40
C LEU A 105 0.21 13.14 10.10
N GLN A 106 1.18 13.94 10.53
CA GLN A 106 2.60 13.63 10.40
C GLN A 106 2.98 12.35 11.17
N GLN A 107 2.48 12.17 12.40
CA GLN A 107 2.68 10.94 13.17
C GLN A 107 2.05 9.73 12.47
N GLN A 108 0.82 9.87 11.96
CA GLN A 108 0.15 8.82 11.18
C GLN A 108 0.92 8.45 9.91
N ILE A 109 1.39 9.44 9.14
CA ILE A 109 2.20 9.20 7.93
C ILE A 109 3.49 8.46 8.28
N ASN A 110 4.21 8.88 9.33
CA ASN A 110 5.44 8.24 9.76
C ASN A 110 5.20 6.78 10.20
N LEU A 111 4.15 6.53 10.97
CA LEU A 111 3.73 5.18 11.33
C LEU A 111 3.47 4.33 10.08
N TYR A 112 2.70 4.83 9.12
CA TYR A 112 2.40 4.07 7.92
C TYR A 112 3.61 3.83 7.01
N LYS A 113 4.62 4.72 7.01
CA LYS A 113 5.91 4.43 6.35
C LYS A 113 6.60 3.21 6.99
N GLN A 114 6.57 3.12 8.32
CA GLN A 114 7.13 2.00 9.06
C GLN A 114 6.31 0.70 8.85
N LEU A 115 4.98 0.77 8.96
CA LEU A 115 4.09 -0.37 8.74
C LEU A 115 4.18 -0.92 7.31
N ARG A 116 4.27 -0.03 6.31
CA ARG A 116 4.49 -0.43 4.92
C ARG A 116 5.77 -1.25 4.78
N GLU A 117 6.86 -0.81 5.41
CA GLU A 117 8.12 -1.55 5.37
C GLU A 117 8.03 -2.90 6.08
N LEU A 118 7.35 -2.99 7.23
CA LEU A 118 7.10 -4.26 7.92
C LEU A 118 6.32 -5.24 7.04
N ILE A 119 5.18 -4.81 6.48
CA ILE A 119 4.34 -5.67 5.62
C ILE A 119 5.11 -6.07 4.36
N ARG A 120 5.85 -5.14 3.74
CA ARG A 120 6.68 -5.41 2.56
C ARG A 120 7.72 -6.48 2.86
N VAL A 121 8.45 -6.36 3.96
CA VAL A 121 9.45 -7.34 4.39
C VAL A 121 8.79 -8.71 4.59
N ILE A 122 7.69 -8.77 5.33
CA ILE A 122 6.95 -10.01 5.61
C ILE A 122 6.53 -10.70 4.31
N LEU A 123 5.97 -9.95 3.34
CA LEU A 123 5.52 -10.54 2.08
C LEU A 123 6.67 -10.91 1.14
N THR A 124 7.75 -10.13 1.08
CA THR A 124 8.78 -10.30 0.03
C THR A 124 10.00 -11.12 0.46
N SER A 125 10.36 -11.13 1.74
CA SER A 125 11.62 -11.75 2.23
C SER A 125 11.51 -13.26 2.43
N ASN A 126 12.63 -13.97 2.50
CA ASN A 126 12.61 -15.38 2.91
C ASN A 126 12.11 -15.47 4.37
N PRO A 127 11.09 -16.30 4.69
CA PRO A 127 10.61 -16.50 6.05
C PRO A 127 11.69 -16.71 7.11
N GLU A 128 12.73 -17.47 6.79
CA GLU A 128 13.83 -17.78 7.70
C GLU A 128 14.67 -16.55 8.08
N THR A 129 14.70 -15.52 7.22
CA THR A 129 15.52 -14.33 7.42
C THR A 129 14.75 -13.12 7.97
N ILE A 130 13.41 -13.16 7.99
CA ILE A 130 12.57 -12.04 8.45
C ILE A 130 12.97 -11.63 9.87
N LEU A 131 12.89 -12.56 10.84
CA LEU A 131 13.18 -12.24 12.23
C LEU A 131 14.68 -12.04 12.49
N ARG A 132 15.55 -12.73 11.74
CA ARG A 132 17.01 -12.56 11.87
C ARG A 132 17.47 -11.15 11.52
N TRP A 133 16.92 -10.56 10.46
CA TRP A 133 17.39 -9.26 9.95
C TRP A 133 16.49 -8.09 10.34
N LYS A 134 15.20 -8.35 10.56
CA LYS A 134 14.19 -7.31 10.81
C LYS A 134 13.44 -7.51 12.12
N GLY A 135 13.77 -8.51 12.94
CA GLY A 135 13.16 -8.72 14.25
C GLY A 135 13.30 -7.50 15.16
N LYS A 136 14.48 -6.86 15.19
CA LYS A 136 14.70 -5.62 15.93
C LYS A 136 13.82 -4.46 15.44
N TYR A 137 13.54 -4.41 14.14
CA TYR A 137 12.74 -3.35 13.54
C TYR A 137 11.30 -3.33 14.07
N PHE A 138 10.70 -4.48 14.38
CA PHE A 138 9.38 -4.51 15.04
C PHE A 138 9.40 -3.77 16.39
N GLY A 139 10.44 -3.98 17.20
CA GLY A 139 10.64 -3.28 18.46
C GLY A 139 10.81 -1.76 18.26
N GLU A 140 11.62 -1.35 17.28
CA GLU A 140 11.84 0.07 16.95
C GLU A 140 10.54 0.78 16.51
N VAL A 141 9.65 0.09 15.80
CA VAL A 141 8.33 0.62 15.42
C VAL A 141 7.40 0.73 16.64
N LEU A 142 7.38 -0.28 17.52
CA LEU A 142 6.62 -0.20 18.79
C LEU A 142 7.13 0.93 19.68
N GLU A 143 8.44 1.10 19.80
CA GLU A 143 9.04 2.22 20.54
C GLU A 143 8.68 3.57 19.91
N SER A 144 8.65 3.66 18.59
CA SER A 144 8.22 4.88 17.88
C SER A 144 6.77 5.24 18.24
N LEU A 145 5.88 4.24 18.29
CA LEU A 145 4.48 4.43 18.64
C LEU A 145 4.31 5.01 20.06
N THR A 146 5.14 4.61 21.02
CA THR A 146 5.10 5.18 22.39
C THR A 146 5.52 6.65 22.47
N LYS A 147 6.19 7.17 21.44
CA LYS A 147 6.62 8.57 21.35
C LYS A 147 5.60 9.46 20.63
N TYR A 148 4.56 8.87 20.02
CA TYR A 148 3.50 9.62 19.35
C TYR A 148 2.51 10.15 20.39
N ASP A 149 2.59 11.45 20.65
CA ASP A 149 1.81 12.17 21.66
C ASP A 149 0.50 12.77 21.12
N LYS A 150 0.25 12.71 19.81
CA LYS A 150 -0.98 13.26 19.21
C LYS A 150 -2.03 12.20 18.90
N MET A 151 -1.65 10.93 18.84
CA MET A 151 -2.59 9.82 18.67
C MET A 151 -3.37 9.58 19.96
N SER A 152 -4.65 9.21 19.85
CA SER A 152 -5.43 8.83 21.03
C SER A 152 -4.95 7.48 21.58
N ASP A 153 -5.20 7.21 22.88
CA ASP A 153 -4.86 5.91 23.47
C ASP A 153 -5.52 4.74 22.73
N ARG A 154 -6.75 4.95 22.20
CA ARG A 154 -7.45 3.93 21.42
C ARG A 154 -6.75 3.65 20.10
N GLU A 155 -6.33 4.70 19.40
CA GLU A 155 -5.59 4.60 18.14
C GLU A 155 -4.22 3.92 18.36
N SER A 156 -3.48 4.36 19.38
CA SER A 156 -2.18 3.78 19.75
C SER A 156 -2.31 2.30 20.12
N ASN A 157 -3.29 1.93 20.95
CA ASN A 157 -3.54 0.53 21.30
C ASN A 157 -3.95 -0.33 20.10
N TYR A 158 -4.71 0.24 19.15
CA TYR A 158 -5.07 -0.43 17.91
C TYR A 158 -3.81 -0.79 17.10
N TYR A 159 -2.94 0.19 16.84
CA TYR A 159 -1.72 -0.05 16.06
C TYR A 159 -0.72 -0.96 16.77
N GLN A 160 -0.62 -0.87 18.10
CA GLN A 160 0.20 -1.79 18.89
C GLN A 160 -0.25 -3.25 18.70
N LYS A 161 -1.57 -3.51 18.75
CA LYS A 161 -2.12 -4.85 18.49
C LYS A 161 -1.80 -5.33 17.08
N SER A 162 -1.96 -4.46 16.06
CA SER A 162 -1.64 -4.81 14.68
C SER A 162 -0.16 -5.14 14.47
N ILE A 163 0.75 -4.37 15.07
CA ILE A 163 2.20 -4.65 14.98
C ILE A 163 2.54 -5.98 15.67
N ASN A 164 1.95 -6.26 16.83
CA ASN A 164 2.13 -7.53 17.53
C ASN A 164 1.58 -8.72 16.73
N GLN A 165 0.44 -8.54 16.06
CA GLN A 165 -0.11 -9.56 15.15
C GLN A 165 0.84 -9.81 13.97
N LEU A 166 1.41 -8.77 13.35
CA LEU A 166 2.40 -8.93 12.29
C LEU A 166 3.67 -9.66 12.77
N LEU A 167 4.12 -9.40 14.00
CA LEU A 167 5.24 -10.10 14.60
C LEU A 167 4.93 -11.59 14.80
N GLU A 168 3.71 -11.91 15.24
CA GLU A 168 3.26 -13.29 15.41
C GLU A 168 3.17 -14.02 14.07
N ILE A 169 2.64 -13.37 13.04
CA ILE A 169 2.64 -13.88 11.66
C ILE A 169 4.06 -14.17 11.18
N ALA A 170 5.03 -13.28 11.45
CA ALA A 170 6.42 -13.50 11.09
C ALA A 170 7.03 -14.73 11.78
N LYS A 171 6.67 -15.00 13.04
CA LYS A 171 7.08 -16.23 13.74
C LYS A 171 6.43 -17.47 13.14
N GLN A 172 5.13 -17.42 12.82
CA GLN A 172 4.41 -18.53 12.19
C GLN A 172 4.98 -18.86 10.81
N LEU A 173 5.36 -17.84 10.04
CA LEU A 173 6.07 -18.00 8.76
C LEU A 173 7.43 -18.69 8.96
N GLN A 174 8.22 -18.27 9.95
CA GLN A 174 9.50 -18.90 10.27
C GLN A 174 9.33 -20.36 10.73
N ALA A 175 8.28 -20.65 11.49
CA ALA A 175 7.94 -22.00 11.95
C ALA A 175 7.36 -22.90 10.84
N GLY A 176 7.22 -22.39 9.61
CA GLY A 176 6.72 -23.17 8.48
C GLY A 176 5.22 -23.41 8.52
N ASN A 177 4.43 -22.57 9.19
CA ASN A 177 2.98 -22.71 9.21
C ASN A 177 2.42 -22.64 7.77
N ARG A 178 1.88 -23.77 7.29
CA ARG A 178 1.42 -23.95 5.90
C ARG A 178 0.30 -22.99 5.51
N GLU A 179 -0.64 -22.73 6.42
CA GLU A 179 -1.76 -21.83 6.16
C GLU A 179 -1.25 -20.40 5.94
N ILE A 180 -0.46 -19.87 6.86
CA ILE A 180 0.09 -18.51 6.77
C ILE A 180 1.04 -18.37 5.58
N LEU A 181 1.84 -19.39 5.27
CA LEU A 181 2.66 -19.42 4.06
C LEU A 181 1.81 -19.34 2.79
N SER A 182 0.69 -20.07 2.74
CA SER A 182 -0.24 -20.04 1.61
C SER A 182 -0.91 -18.66 1.48
N GLN A 183 -1.38 -18.07 2.58
CA GLN A 183 -1.94 -16.71 2.60
C GLN A 183 -0.92 -15.66 2.13
N ARG A 184 0.33 -15.78 2.58
CA ARG A 184 1.43 -14.92 2.12
C ARG A 184 1.64 -15.03 0.60
N LEU A 185 1.62 -16.25 0.05
CA LEU A 185 1.78 -16.46 -1.40
C LEU A 185 0.57 -15.92 -2.20
N VAL A 186 -0.65 -16.02 -1.66
CA VAL A 186 -1.84 -15.37 -2.25
C VAL A 186 -1.64 -13.85 -2.30
N ALA A 187 -1.21 -13.23 -1.20
CA ALA A 187 -0.95 -11.79 -1.18
C ALA A 187 0.12 -11.37 -2.21
N ARG A 188 1.17 -12.19 -2.39
CA ARG A 188 2.20 -11.95 -3.44
C ARG A 188 1.64 -12.11 -4.86
N SER A 189 0.84 -13.14 -5.10
CA SER A 189 0.18 -13.36 -6.39
C SER A 189 -0.71 -12.15 -6.74
N ALA A 190 -1.56 -11.71 -5.81
CA ALA A 190 -2.40 -10.53 -5.98
C ALA A 190 -1.59 -9.25 -6.24
N SER A 191 -0.48 -9.05 -5.50
CA SER A 191 0.42 -7.92 -5.73
C SER A 191 1.03 -7.93 -7.14
N SER A 192 1.51 -9.08 -7.62
CA SER A 192 2.08 -9.20 -8.97
C SER A 192 1.04 -8.98 -10.05
N LEU A 193 -0.20 -9.48 -9.87
CA LEU A 193 -1.32 -9.22 -10.79
C LEU A 193 -1.63 -7.73 -10.92
N LEU A 194 -1.71 -7.01 -9.79
CA LEU A 194 -1.96 -5.57 -9.78
C LEU A 194 -0.83 -4.76 -10.42
N ASN A 195 0.40 -5.28 -10.41
CA ASN A 195 1.56 -4.68 -11.07
C ASN A 195 1.73 -5.14 -12.53
N GLN A 196 0.81 -5.96 -13.06
CA GLN A 196 0.87 -6.56 -14.41
C GLN A 196 2.10 -7.47 -14.63
N GLU A 197 2.63 -8.05 -13.55
CA GLU A 197 3.75 -9.00 -13.55
C GLU A 197 3.21 -10.44 -13.66
N TYR A 198 2.60 -10.79 -14.80
CA TYR A 198 1.84 -12.04 -14.93
C TYR A 198 2.67 -13.31 -14.70
N LEU A 199 3.90 -13.38 -15.23
CA LEU A 199 4.79 -14.51 -14.98
C LEU A 199 5.09 -14.68 -13.47
N ALA A 200 5.30 -13.58 -12.74
CA ALA A 200 5.50 -13.64 -11.30
C ALA A 200 4.25 -14.14 -10.57
N ALA A 201 3.06 -13.70 -11.00
CA ALA A 201 1.79 -14.18 -10.44
C ALA A 201 1.62 -15.70 -10.63
N TYR A 202 1.92 -16.23 -11.81
CA TYR A 202 1.90 -17.67 -12.07
C TYR A 202 2.93 -18.43 -11.23
N LEU A 203 4.14 -17.91 -11.08
CA LEU A 203 5.15 -18.51 -10.19
C LEU A 203 4.68 -18.58 -8.73
N TRP A 204 3.98 -17.54 -8.24
CA TRP A 204 3.41 -17.57 -6.90
C TRP A 204 2.27 -18.59 -6.77
N GLN A 205 1.39 -18.67 -7.76
CA GLN A 205 0.32 -19.69 -7.81
C GLN A 205 0.90 -21.10 -7.85
N TYR A 206 1.93 -21.34 -8.65
CA TYR A 206 2.59 -22.64 -8.68
C TYR A 206 3.25 -23.01 -7.34
N LYS A 207 3.83 -22.03 -6.64
CA LYS A 207 4.32 -22.25 -5.26
C LYS A 207 3.21 -22.58 -4.27
N ILE A 208 2.01 -22.01 -4.43
CA ILE A 208 0.85 -22.37 -3.62
C ILE A 208 0.47 -23.83 -3.89
N TYR A 209 0.44 -24.24 -5.16
CA TYR A 209 0.17 -25.62 -5.54
C TYR A 209 1.18 -26.57 -4.92
N LEU A 210 2.49 -26.32 -5.08
CA LEU A 210 3.55 -27.15 -4.50
C LEU A 210 3.45 -27.27 -2.98
N LEU A 211 3.10 -26.17 -2.29
CA LEU A 211 2.94 -26.15 -0.83
C LEU A 211 1.73 -26.99 -0.34
N ASN A 212 0.72 -27.18 -1.19
CA ASN A 212 -0.54 -27.86 -0.87
C ASN A 212 -0.81 -29.03 -1.83
N GLN A 213 0.26 -29.64 -2.36
CA GLN A 213 0.18 -30.53 -3.52
C GLN A 213 -0.77 -31.70 -3.29
N GLU A 214 -0.64 -32.41 -2.17
CA GLU A 214 -1.48 -33.57 -1.86
C GLU A 214 -2.98 -33.22 -1.85
N GLN A 215 -3.33 -32.06 -1.30
CA GLN A 215 -4.72 -31.61 -1.20
C GLN A 215 -5.24 -31.15 -2.57
N PHE A 216 -4.42 -30.41 -3.33
CA PHE A 216 -4.78 -29.99 -4.69
C PHE A 216 -4.93 -31.19 -5.63
N ASP A 217 -4.01 -32.15 -5.61
CA ASP A 217 -4.07 -33.35 -6.45
C ASP A 217 -5.30 -34.21 -6.10
N SER A 218 -5.64 -34.34 -4.80
CA SER A 218 -6.85 -35.03 -4.36
C SER A 218 -8.15 -34.36 -4.83
N LEU A 219 -8.17 -33.03 -4.87
CA LEU A 219 -9.32 -32.25 -5.37
C LEU A 219 -9.39 -32.27 -6.90
N ALA A 220 -8.27 -32.14 -7.59
CA ALA A 220 -8.19 -32.18 -9.05
C ALA A 220 -8.64 -33.53 -9.63
N ALA A 221 -8.43 -34.63 -8.90
CA ALA A 221 -8.95 -35.95 -9.28
C ALA A 221 -10.49 -36.03 -9.31
N LYS A 222 -11.18 -35.07 -8.69
CA LYS A 222 -12.66 -35.00 -8.61
C LYS A 222 -13.24 -33.81 -9.37
N GLU A 223 -12.45 -32.76 -9.58
CA GLU A 223 -12.89 -31.51 -10.18
C GLU A 223 -12.07 -31.20 -11.44
N GLU A 224 -12.67 -31.47 -12.61
CA GLU A 224 -12.06 -31.33 -13.94
C GLU A 224 -11.47 -29.93 -14.16
N HIS A 225 -12.21 -28.89 -13.75
CA HIS A 225 -11.78 -27.50 -13.87
C HIS A 225 -10.43 -27.20 -13.17
N LEU A 226 -10.19 -27.79 -11.98
CA LEU A 226 -8.90 -27.63 -11.30
C LEU A 226 -7.79 -28.37 -12.01
N SER A 227 -8.08 -29.57 -12.53
CA SER A 227 -7.13 -30.37 -13.30
C SER A 227 -6.66 -29.63 -14.56
N GLU A 228 -7.60 -29.04 -15.30
CA GLU A 228 -7.30 -28.22 -16.48
C GLU A 228 -6.46 -26.99 -16.11
N ALA A 229 -6.86 -26.27 -15.06
CA ALA A 229 -6.17 -25.07 -14.58
C ALA A 229 -4.71 -25.37 -14.16
N LEU A 230 -4.48 -26.47 -13.43
CA LEU A 230 -3.14 -26.91 -13.02
C LEU A 230 -2.29 -27.35 -14.22
N THR A 231 -2.90 -28.02 -15.21
CA THR A 231 -2.22 -28.43 -16.44
C THR A 231 -1.81 -27.21 -17.26
N ALA A 232 -2.71 -26.26 -17.46
CA ALA A 232 -2.42 -25.00 -18.15
C ALA A 232 -1.30 -24.21 -17.47
N LEU A 233 -1.33 -24.11 -16.12
CA LEU A 233 -0.28 -23.45 -15.34
C LEU A 233 1.09 -24.12 -15.53
N LYS A 234 1.14 -25.46 -15.46
CA LYS A 234 2.39 -26.23 -15.62
C LYS A 234 2.96 -26.05 -17.03
N ASN A 235 2.12 -26.18 -18.06
CA ASN A 235 2.54 -26.03 -19.45
C ASN A 235 3.05 -24.62 -19.74
N TYR A 236 2.35 -23.59 -19.25
CA TYR A 236 2.78 -22.19 -19.40
C TYR A 236 4.13 -21.92 -18.73
N LEU A 237 4.33 -22.41 -17.49
CA LEU A 237 5.61 -22.24 -16.81
C LEU A 237 6.73 -23.00 -17.51
N GLN A 238 6.46 -24.17 -18.09
CA GLN A 238 7.45 -24.92 -18.88
C GLN A 238 7.85 -24.16 -20.16
N SER A 239 6.90 -23.59 -20.90
CA SER A 239 7.19 -22.82 -22.11
C SER A 239 7.97 -21.53 -21.81
N GLU A 240 7.60 -20.81 -20.76
CA GLU A 240 8.25 -19.53 -20.40
C GLU A 240 9.64 -19.71 -19.77
N THR A 241 9.85 -20.79 -19.00
CA THR A 241 11.14 -21.02 -18.32
C THR A 241 12.11 -21.90 -19.11
N GLY A 242 11.63 -22.59 -20.16
CA GLY A 242 12.41 -23.56 -20.93
C GLY A 242 12.84 -24.80 -20.14
N LEU A 243 12.31 -25.01 -18.93
CA LEU A 243 12.71 -26.10 -18.03
C LEU A 243 12.03 -27.44 -18.31
N GLY A 244 11.31 -27.59 -19.43
CA GLY A 244 10.66 -28.86 -19.77
C GLY A 244 10.25 -28.94 -21.24
N GLY A 245 11.18 -29.36 -22.10
CA GLY A 245 10.90 -29.77 -23.49
C GLY A 245 10.27 -28.72 -24.40
N THR A 246 10.21 -29.00 -25.70
CA THR A 246 9.44 -28.21 -26.65
C THR A 246 7.94 -28.53 -26.47
N VAL A 247 7.16 -27.55 -26.02
CA VAL A 247 5.70 -27.61 -26.05
C VAL A 247 5.27 -27.33 -27.50
N GLU A 248 4.60 -28.27 -28.16
CA GLU A 248 4.27 -28.20 -29.60
C GLU A 248 3.14 -27.20 -29.93
N GLU A 249 2.33 -26.80 -28.94
CA GLU A 249 1.24 -25.82 -29.08
C GLU A 249 1.30 -24.78 -27.97
N GLU A 250 1.00 -23.50 -28.28
CA GLU A 250 0.83 -22.48 -27.24
C GLU A 250 -0.32 -22.89 -26.30
N PRO A 251 -0.06 -23.12 -25.00
CA PRO A 251 -1.08 -23.60 -24.09
C PRO A 251 -2.23 -22.59 -24.03
N THR A 252 -3.48 -23.05 -24.03
CA THR A 252 -4.63 -22.17 -23.78
C THR A 252 -4.53 -21.62 -22.36
N ILE A 253 -4.21 -20.34 -22.25
CA ILE A 253 -3.88 -19.71 -20.96
C ILE A 253 -5.17 -19.28 -20.26
N ALA A 254 -5.52 -19.95 -19.16
CA ALA A 254 -6.50 -19.39 -18.22
C ALA A 254 -5.98 -18.05 -17.69
N SER A 255 -6.82 -17.01 -17.65
CA SER A 255 -6.40 -15.69 -17.18
C SER A 255 -5.70 -15.79 -15.82
N PRO A 256 -4.57 -15.10 -15.58
CA PRO A 256 -3.89 -15.10 -14.29
C PRO A 256 -4.81 -14.74 -13.12
N PHE A 257 -5.84 -13.91 -13.38
CA PHE A 257 -6.86 -13.52 -12.41
C PHE A 257 -7.88 -14.64 -12.14
N ASP A 258 -8.29 -15.36 -13.19
CA ASP A 258 -9.20 -16.49 -13.04
C ASP A 258 -8.51 -17.60 -12.25
N LEU A 259 -7.26 -17.92 -12.61
CA LEU A 259 -6.45 -18.89 -11.89
C LEU A 259 -6.21 -18.49 -10.42
N HIS A 260 -6.00 -17.20 -10.15
CA HIS A 260 -5.90 -16.69 -8.78
C HIS A 260 -7.19 -16.94 -7.98
N SER A 261 -8.34 -16.68 -8.59
CA SER A 261 -9.66 -16.87 -7.97
C SER A 261 -9.92 -18.35 -7.69
N VAL A 262 -9.61 -19.22 -8.66
CA VAL A 262 -9.69 -20.68 -8.53
C VAL A 262 -8.85 -21.17 -7.35
N PHE A 263 -7.59 -20.71 -7.24
CA PHE A 263 -6.73 -21.09 -6.13
C PHE A 263 -7.29 -20.66 -4.78
N ILE A 264 -7.87 -19.45 -4.68
CA ILE A 264 -8.53 -18.98 -3.46
C ILE A 264 -9.71 -19.87 -3.07
N ASP A 265 -10.53 -20.28 -4.03
CA ASP A 265 -11.69 -21.15 -3.78
C ASP A 265 -11.25 -22.52 -3.25
N TYR A 266 -10.19 -23.10 -3.81
CA TYR A 266 -9.68 -24.38 -3.33
C TYR A 266 -8.94 -24.25 -1.99
N LEU A 267 -8.20 -23.17 -1.75
CA LEU A 267 -7.62 -22.92 -0.43
C LEU A 267 -8.71 -22.73 0.64
N THR A 268 -9.83 -22.10 0.28
CA THR A 268 -11.01 -21.97 1.15
C THR A 268 -11.56 -23.35 1.55
N LYS A 269 -11.63 -24.29 0.59
CA LYS A 269 -11.99 -25.69 0.88
C LYS A 269 -10.94 -26.41 1.73
N ILE A 270 -9.65 -26.24 1.44
CA ILE A 270 -8.54 -26.93 2.10
C ILE A 270 -8.41 -26.52 3.58
N PHE A 271 -8.56 -25.23 3.87
CA PHE A 271 -8.38 -24.68 5.22
C PHE A 271 -9.71 -24.43 5.95
N ALA A 272 -10.85 -24.68 5.30
CA ALA A 272 -12.20 -24.51 5.86
C ALA A 272 -12.46 -23.11 6.45
N LEU A 273 -12.01 -22.09 5.74
CA LEU A 273 -12.15 -20.68 6.12
C LEU A 273 -12.23 -19.79 4.87
N ASP A 274 -12.78 -18.57 4.98
CA ASP A 274 -12.71 -17.59 3.91
C ASP A 274 -11.25 -17.14 3.72
N PHE A 275 -10.59 -17.74 2.73
CA PHE A 275 -9.13 -17.66 2.62
C PHE A 275 -8.65 -16.27 2.21
N LEU A 276 -9.38 -15.59 1.34
CA LEU A 276 -9.03 -14.22 0.95
C LEU A 276 -9.24 -13.26 2.11
N LYS A 277 -10.35 -13.40 2.86
CA LYS A 277 -10.61 -12.57 4.04
C LYS A 277 -9.54 -12.77 5.12
N ALA A 278 -9.22 -14.02 5.47
CA ALA A 278 -8.16 -14.31 6.44
C ALA A 278 -6.79 -13.78 5.97
N THR A 279 -6.48 -13.89 4.68
CA THR A 279 -5.27 -13.30 4.09
C THR A 279 -5.24 -11.78 4.26
N LYS A 280 -6.37 -11.09 4.02
CA LYS A 280 -6.49 -9.64 4.24
C LYS A 280 -6.35 -9.28 5.71
N GLU A 281 -6.98 -10.01 6.62
CA GLU A 281 -6.88 -9.77 8.07
C GLU A 281 -5.44 -9.91 8.59
N ASN A 282 -4.65 -10.81 8.00
CA ASN A 282 -3.27 -11.04 8.40
C ASN A 282 -2.26 -10.08 7.76
N PHE A 283 -2.48 -9.63 6.52
CA PHE A 283 -1.50 -8.84 5.77
C PHE A 283 -1.96 -7.43 5.39
N THR A 284 -2.94 -6.88 6.11
CA THR A 284 -3.38 -5.49 5.95
C THR A 284 -3.52 -4.80 7.30
N ILE A 285 -3.34 -3.49 7.34
CA ILE A 285 -3.57 -2.68 8.54
C ILE A 285 -4.48 -1.51 8.13
N PRO A 286 -5.81 -1.67 8.28
CA PRO A 286 -6.73 -0.58 7.99
C PRO A 286 -6.45 0.63 8.89
N ARG A 287 -6.93 1.79 8.44
CA ARG A 287 -6.87 2.99 9.25
C ARG A 287 -7.78 2.83 10.46
N PHE A 288 -7.35 3.35 11.60
CA PHE A 288 -8.23 3.52 12.75
C PHE A 288 -9.36 4.49 12.40
N TYR A 289 -10.60 4.11 12.71
CA TYR A 289 -11.79 4.95 12.64
C TYR A 289 -12.36 5.05 14.05
N GLU A 290 -12.62 6.28 14.51
CA GLU A 290 -13.23 6.56 15.82
C GLU A 290 -14.71 6.17 15.88
#